data_AF-A0A0D2LS83-F1
#
_entry.id   AF-A0A0D2LS83-F1
#
_cell.length_a   1.000
_cell.length_b   1.000
_cell.length_c   1.000
_cell.angle_alpha   90.00
_cell.angle_beta   90.00
_cell.angle_gamma   90.00
#
_symmetry.space_group_name_H-M   'P 1'
#
loop_
_entity.id
_entity.type
_entity.pdbx_description
1 polymer ?
#
loop_
_entity_poly.entity_id
_entity_poly.type
_entity_poly.pdbx_seq_one_letter_code
_entity_poly.pdbx_strand_id
1 'polypeptide(L)'
;MYPQTLPPSYVRFIRKQGAKELYVYQGIQALAGTPYEHCDGSVPCRFFHPGQTCAQHAVSILPLNYERALRVYLPVYVLPMLLVHRQQLLKQPRPILNKAAYGVARSSLFLSLCICAAFGGACAGHRILGYTGPSVLALSTWVGGLALLVEKKSRRMELALYVFSRSIESFARCVVEWGWLRPRAFPARMDVALFAAGCGAIMHCYSDGNGRFRDCFRSKYRNLLDFVFGSDGERGRAATAAHNH
;
A
#
# COMPACT_ATOMS: atom_id res chain seq x y z
N MET A 1 -12.40 9.06 -6.88
CA MET A 1 -11.75 10.21 -7.56
C MET A 1 -12.11 10.11 -9.03
N TYR A 2 -12.77 11.11 -9.59
CA TYR A 2 -13.09 11.10 -11.02
C TYR A 2 -11.82 11.39 -11.83
N PRO A 3 -11.59 10.71 -12.98
CA PRO A 3 -10.38 10.91 -13.78
C PRO A 3 -10.13 12.38 -14.19
N GLN A 4 -11.20 13.18 -14.27
CA GLN A 4 -11.14 14.58 -14.66
C GLN A 4 -10.55 15.51 -13.60
N THR A 5 -10.45 15.06 -12.34
CA THR A 5 -9.85 15.87 -11.25
C THR A 5 -8.34 15.69 -11.14
N LEU A 6 -7.71 14.90 -12.03
CA LEU A 6 -6.30 14.58 -11.99
C LEU A 6 -5.50 15.45 -12.98
N PRO A 7 -4.30 15.94 -12.62
CA PRO A 7 -3.44 16.66 -13.55
C PRO A 7 -3.12 15.84 -14.81
N PRO A 8 -3.11 16.44 -16.01
CA PRO A 8 -2.86 15.71 -17.27
C PRO A 8 -1.53 14.95 -17.28
N SER A 9 -0.49 15.51 -16.66
CA SER A 9 0.82 14.86 -16.50
C SER A 9 0.74 13.59 -15.65
N TYR A 10 -0.06 13.61 -14.58
CA TYR A 10 -0.29 12.47 -13.70
C TYR A 10 -1.12 11.38 -14.40
N VAL A 11 -2.14 11.76 -15.16
CA VAL A 11 -2.90 10.82 -16.00
C VAL A 11 -2.00 10.15 -17.04
N ARG A 12 -1.11 10.92 -17.71
CA ARG A 12 -0.14 10.37 -18.67
C ARG A 12 0.85 9.43 -17.99
N PHE A 13 1.30 9.75 -16.78
CA PHE A 13 2.16 8.88 -15.97
C PHE A 13 1.45 7.57 -15.60
N ILE A 14 0.22 7.63 -15.08
CA ILE A 14 -0.58 6.43 -14.76
C ILE A 14 -0.81 5.61 -16.03
N ARG A 15 -1.16 6.24 -17.16
CA ARG A 15 -1.34 5.52 -18.42
C ARG A 15 -0.04 4.86 -18.88
N LYS A 16 1.11 5.49 -18.66
CA LYS A 16 2.42 4.92 -19.04
C LYS A 16 2.86 3.78 -18.11
N GLN A 17 2.59 3.88 -16.82
CA GLN A 17 3.10 2.95 -15.80
C GLN A 17 2.09 1.87 -15.41
N GLY A 18 0.80 2.22 -15.38
CA GLY A 18 -0.32 1.38 -14.98
C GLY A 18 -1.07 0.75 -16.15
N ALA A 19 -0.68 0.99 -17.41
CA ALA A 19 -1.33 0.33 -18.53
C ALA A 19 -1.15 -1.19 -18.43
N LYS A 20 -2.29 -1.89 -18.28
CA LYS A 20 -2.42 -3.26 -18.76
C LYS A 20 -2.10 -3.31 -20.26
N GLU A 21 -1.79 -4.50 -20.76
CA GLU A 21 -1.49 -4.70 -22.17
C GLU A 21 -2.54 -4.05 -23.08
N LEU A 22 -2.09 -3.46 -24.20
CA LEU A 22 -2.91 -2.59 -25.06
C LEU A 22 -4.22 -3.26 -25.50
N TYR A 23 -4.20 -4.58 -25.70
CA TYR A 23 -5.37 -5.37 -26.08
C TYR A 23 -6.47 -5.39 -25.01
N VAL A 24 -6.13 -5.28 -23.72
CA VAL A 24 -7.13 -5.21 -22.64
C VAL A 24 -7.90 -3.90 -22.73
N TYR A 25 -7.22 -2.80 -23.03
CA TYR A 25 -7.86 -1.51 -23.25
C TYR A 25 -8.72 -1.50 -24.51
N GLN A 26 -8.20 -2.04 -25.60
CA GLN A 26 -8.96 -2.17 -26.85
C GLN A 26 -10.21 -3.04 -26.63
N GLY A 27 -10.10 -4.12 -25.87
CA GLY A 27 -11.23 -4.98 -25.52
C GLY A 27 -12.28 -4.27 -24.67
N ILE A 28 -11.86 -3.47 -23.68
CA ILE A 28 -12.80 -2.67 -22.87
C ILE A 28 -13.45 -1.57 -23.72
N GLN A 29 -12.68 -0.91 -24.58
CA GLN A 29 -13.21 0.10 -25.50
C GLN A 29 -14.18 -0.50 -26.53
N ALA A 30 -13.94 -1.73 -26.98
CA ALA A 30 -14.83 -2.45 -27.89
C ALA A 30 -16.17 -2.86 -27.23
N LEU A 31 -16.22 -2.89 -25.89
CA LEU A 31 -17.46 -3.11 -25.14
C LEU A 31 -18.30 -1.83 -24.99
N ALA A 32 -17.72 -0.64 -25.24
CA ALA A 32 -18.46 0.63 -25.19
C ALA A 32 -19.53 0.68 -26.29
N GLY A 33 -20.76 1.05 -25.92
CA GLY A 33 -21.91 1.05 -26.83
C GLY A 33 -22.55 -0.33 -27.06
N THR A 34 -22.04 -1.39 -26.43
CA THR A 34 -22.66 -2.73 -26.47
C THR A 34 -23.58 -2.93 -25.25
N PRO A 35 -24.52 -3.90 -25.28
CA PRO A 35 -25.30 -4.28 -24.09
C PRO A 35 -24.45 -4.72 -22.88
N TYR A 36 -23.17 -5.01 -23.12
CA TYR A 36 -22.18 -5.42 -22.11
C TYR A 36 -21.28 -4.26 -21.65
N GLU A 37 -21.57 -3.00 -22.02
CA GLU A 37 -20.81 -1.83 -21.56
C GLU A 37 -20.82 -1.71 -20.02
N HIS A 38 -21.91 -2.14 -19.38
CA HIS A 38 -22.10 -2.13 -17.93
C HIS A 38 -22.06 -3.55 -17.34
N CYS A 39 -21.37 -4.48 -17.99
CA CYS A 39 -21.23 -5.83 -17.44
C CYS A 39 -20.42 -5.80 -16.14
N ASP A 40 -21.13 -5.81 -15.02
CA ASP A 40 -20.59 -6.14 -13.68
C ASP A 40 -20.31 -7.65 -13.53
N GLY A 41 -20.57 -8.41 -14.61
CA GLY A 41 -20.37 -9.85 -14.70
C GLY A 41 -18.91 -10.27 -14.85
N SER A 42 -18.71 -11.57 -14.73
CA SER A 42 -17.39 -12.16 -14.69
C SER A 42 -16.60 -11.96 -15.98
N VAL A 43 -15.58 -11.11 -15.95
CA VAL A 43 -14.65 -10.99 -17.07
C VAL A 43 -13.87 -12.30 -17.20
N PRO A 44 -14.01 -13.06 -18.31
CA PRO A 44 -13.37 -14.36 -18.43
C PRO A 44 -11.84 -14.22 -18.40
N CYS A 45 -11.15 -15.16 -17.76
CA CYS A 45 -9.67 -15.19 -17.78
C CYS A 45 -9.09 -15.17 -19.21
N ARG A 46 -9.81 -15.74 -20.19
CA ARG A 46 -9.47 -15.70 -21.62
C ARG A 46 -9.36 -14.28 -22.18
N PHE A 47 -10.10 -13.32 -21.62
CA PHE A 47 -10.01 -11.92 -22.00
C PHE A 47 -8.72 -11.27 -21.47
N PHE A 48 -8.30 -11.62 -20.24
CA PHE A 48 -7.10 -11.04 -19.63
C PHE A 48 -5.79 -11.69 -20.06
N HIS A 49 -5.82 -12.91 -20.58
CA HIS A 49 -4.63 -13.61 -21.08
C HIS A 49 -5.01 -14.64 -22.16
N PRO A 50 -5.29 -14.16 -23.40
CA PRO A 50 -5.69 -15.04 -24.49
C PRO A 50 -4.59 -16.05 -24.79
N GLY A 51 -4.97 -17.33 -24.96
CA GLY A 51 -4.04 -18.41 -25.29
C GLY A 51 -3.10 -18.89 -24.17
N GLN A 52 -3.24 -18.36 -22.94
CA GLN A 52 -2.43 -18.78 -21.79
C GLN A 52 -3.31 -19.29 -20.65
N THR A 53 -2.76 -20.22 -19.85
CA THR A 53 -3.37 -20.58 -18.57
C THR A 53 -3.12 -19.49 -17.52
N CYS A 54 -3.97 -19.37 -16.50
CA CYS A 54 -3.82 -18.33 -15.46
C CYS A 54 -2.47 -18.40 -14.75
N ALA A 55 -1.98 -19.62 -14.47
CA ALA A 55 -0.69 -19.84 -13.82
C ALA A 55 0.48 -19.44 -14.73
N GLN A 56 0.41 -19.81 -16.01
CA GLN A 56 1.42 -19.43 -16.99
C GLN A 56 1.47 -17.91 -17.17
N HIS A 57 0.31 -17.25 -17.22
CA HIS A 57 0.23 -15.80 -17.31
C HIS A 57 0.88 -15.12 -16.09
N ALA A 58 0.56 -15.58 -14.88
CA ALA A 58 1.11 -15.04 -13.63
C ALA A 58 2.65 -15.09 -13.57
N VAL A 59 3.26 -16.14 -14.15
CA VAL A 59 4.72 -16.26 -14.25
C VAL A 59 5.28 -15.43 -15.40
N SER A 60 4.64 -15.44 -16.57
CA SER A 60 5.12 -14.72 -17.77
C SER A 60 5.16 -13.21 -17.60
N ILE A 61 4.26 -12.64 -16.80
CA ILE A 61 4.17 -11.20 -16.56
C ILE A 61 5.15 -10.70 -15.49
N LEU A 62 5.73 -11.61 -14.68
CA LEU A 62 6.66 -11.29 -13.61
C LEU A 62 7.88 -10.46 -14.06
N PRO A 63 8.66 -10.85 -15.10
CA PRO A 63 9.82 -10.08 -15.55
C PRO A 63 9.45 -8.69 -16.07
N LEU A 64 8.32 -8.57 -16.77
CA LEU A 64 7.81 -7.30 -17.27
C LEU A 64 7.42 -6.35 -16.13
N ASN A 65 6.72 -6.88 -15.12
CA ASN A 65 6.38 -6.13 -13.91
C ASN A 65 7.64 -5.73 -13.13
N TYR A 66 8.64 -6.61 -13.06
CA TYR A 66 9.90 -6.34 -12.39
C TYR A 66 10.67 -5.20 -13.05
N GLU A 67 10.75 -5.17 -14.38
CA GLU A 67 11.39 -4.08 -15.10
C GLU A 67 10.67 -2.74 -14.88
N ARG A 68 9.33 -2.74 -14.94
CA ARG A 68 8.51 -1.55 -14.66
C ARG A 68 8.73 -1.07 -13.22
N ALA A 69 8.70 -1.98 -12.25
CA ALA A 69 8.95 -1.68 -10.85
C ALA A 69 10.36 -1.07 -10.65
N LEU A 70 11.38 -1.66 -11.29
CA LEU A 70 12.76 -1.20 -11.22
C LEU A 70 12.89 0.25 -11.69
N ARG A 71 12.30 0.60 -12.84
CA ARG A 71 12.36 1.98 -13.38
C ARG A 71 11.73 3.02 -12.48
N VAL A 72 10.68 2.65 -11.73
CA VAL A 72 10.00 3.55 -10.78
C VAL A 72 10.76 3.64 -9.45
N TYR A 73 11.29 2.52 -8.96
CA TYR A 73 11.96 2.47 -7.65
C TYR A 73 13.39 2.99 -7.69
N LEU A 74 14.09 2.87 -8.83
CA LEU A 74 15.47 3.30 -8.95
C LEU A 74 15.63 4.81 -8.64
N PRO A 75 14.85 5.74 -9.23
CA PRO A 75 14.90 7.17 -8.85
C PRO A 75 14.60 7.41 -7.37
N VAL A 76 13.61 6.71 -6.80
CA VAL A 76 13.20 6.86 -5.40
C VAL A 76 14.31 6.45 -4.43
N TYR A 77 15.17 5.50 -4.81
CA TYR A 77 16.30 5.08 -3.99
C TYR A 77 17.56 5.89 -4.24
N VAL A 78 17.80 6.26 -5.51
CA VAL A 78 18.99 7.03 -5.91
C VAL A 78 18.91 8.46 -5.40
N LEU A 79 17.75 9.12 -5.44
CA LEU A 79 17.60 10.51 -5.01
C LEU A 79 17.99 10.73 -3.54
N PRO A 80 17.44 10.00 -2.55
CA PRO A 80 17.85 10.14 -1.16
C PRO A 80 19.32 9.76 -0.94
N MET A 81 19.83 8.79 -1.68
CA MET A 81 21.24 8.38 -1.61
C MET A 81 22.16 9.53 -2.03
N LEU A 82 21.85 10.19 -3.15
CA LEU A 82 22.61 11.33 -3.66
C LEU A 82 22.46 12.58 -2.78
N LEU A 83 21.29 12.84 -2.21
CA LEU A 83 21.04 14.05 -1.42
C LEU A 83 21.61 13.94 0.00
N VAL A 84 21.34 12.82 0.69
CA VAL A 84 21.63 12.68 2.13
C VAL A 84 22.99 12.05 2.37
N HIS A 85 23.43 11.11 1.52
CA HIS A 85 24.63 10.31 1.78
C HIS A 85 25.82 10.68 0.86
N ARG A 86 25.80 11.86 0.20
CA ARG A 86 26.82 12.27 -0.78
C ARG A 86 28.26 12.16 -0.28
N GLN A 87 28.52 12.58 0.95
CA GLN A 87 29.87 12.58 1.52
C GLN A 87 30.38 11.15 1.79
N GLN A 88 29.49 10.24 2.19
CA GLN A 88 29.81 8.83 2.37
C GLN A 88 29.97 8.11 1.04
N LEU A 89 29.18 8.48 0.03
CA LEU A 89 29.28 7.93 -1.33
C LEU A 89 30.62 8.26 -1.98
N LEU A 90 31.15 9.47 -1.77
CA LEU A 90 32.45 9.90 -2.27
C LEU A 90 33.62 9.17 -1.58
N LYS A 91 33.47 8.80 -0.31
CA LYS A 91 34.53 8.08 0.44
C LYS A 91 34.51 6.57 0.19
N GLN A 92 33.33 5.94 0.11
CA GLN A 92 33.20 4.49 -0.07
C GLN A 92 31.98 4.13 -0.95
N PRO A 93 32.11 4.17 -2.28
CA PRO A 93 30.98 4.01 -3.20
C PRO A 93 30.45 2.56 -3.28
N ARG A 94 31.34 1.57 -3.33
CA ARG A 94 31.00 0.16 -3.58
C ARG A 94 30.06 -0.46 -2.52
N PRO A 95 30.33 -0.37 -1.20
CA PRO A 95 29.46 -1.03 -0.22
C PRO A 95 28.06 -0.39 -0.14
N ILE A 96 27.97 0.93 -0.31
CA ILE A 96 26.70 1.67 -0.29
C ILE A 96 25.88 1.32 -1.53
N LEU A 97 26.51 1.30 -2.70
CA LEU A 97 25.84 0.97 -3.96
C LEU A 97 25.32 -0.47 -3.95
N ASN A 98 26.11 -1.44 -3.46
CA ASN A 98 25.66 -2.83 -3.34
C ASN A 98 24.46 -2.97 -2.40
N LYS A 99 24.47 -2.26 -1.26
CA LYS A 99 23.35 -2.26 -0.32
C LYS A 99 22.09 -1.61 -0.91
N ALA A 100 22.27 -0.54 -1.67
CA ALA A 100 21.19 0.15 -2.38
C ALA A 100 20.63 -0.73 -3.50
N ALA A 101 21.48 -1.32 -4.34
CA ALA A 101 21.09 -2.22 -5.43
C ALA A 101 20.32 -3.44 -4.90
N TYR A 102 20.82 -4.10 -3.83
CA TYR A 102 20.09 -5.18 -3.18
C TYR A 102 18.73 -4.73 -2.63
N GLY A 103 18.68 -3.51 -2.06
CA GLY A 103 17.43 -2.90 -1.62
C GLY A 103 16.43 -2.70 -2.75
N VAL A 104 16.87 -2.10 -3.86
CA VAL A 104 16.05 -1.82 -5.04
C VAL A 104 15.57 -3.12 -5.69
N ALA A 105 16.45 -4.10 -5.88
CA ALA A 105 16.11 -5.39 -6.46
C ALA A 105 15.06 -6.13 -5.61
N ARG A 106 15.29 -6.19 -4.29
CA ARG A 106 14.35 -6.82 -3.35
C ARG A 106 12.98 -6.14 -3.34
N SER A 107 12.94 -4.81 -3.33
CA SER A 107 11.68 -4.07 -3.32
C SER A 107 10.94 -4.15 -4.66
N SER A 108 11.66 -4.17 -5.78
CA SER A 108 11.07 -4.37 -7.10
C SER A 108 10.48 -5.78 -7.23
N LEU A 109 11.17 -6.79 -6.68
CA LEU A 109 10.67 -8.16 -6.61
C LEU A 109 9.41 -8.26 -5.74
N PHE A 110 9.41 -7.64 -4.56
CA PHE A 110 8.24 -7.55 -3.69
C PHE A 110 7.01 -6.98 -4.44
N LEU A 111 7.18 -5.83 -5.10
CA LEU A 111 6.07 -5.18 -5.81
C LEU A 111 5.54 -6.07 -6.94
N SER A 112 6.44 -6.69 -7.70
CA SER A 112 6.09 -7.55 -8.82
C SER A 112 5.34 -8.80 -8.36
N LEU A 113 5.81 -9.45 -7.29
CA LEU A 113 5.16 -10.61 -6.69
C LEU A 113 3.80 -10.24 -6.10
N CYS A 114 3.66 -9.06 -5.48
CA CYS A 114 2.39 -8.57 -4.96
C CYS A 114 1.34 -8.49 -6.08
N ILE A 115 1.72 -7.90 -7.22
CA ILE A 115 0.85 -7.77 -8.40
C ILE A 115 0.51 -9.13 -9.00
N CYS A 116 1.51 -9.98 -9.25
CA CYS A 116 1.30 -11.32 -9.82
C CYS A 116 0.41 -12.19 -8.93
N ALA A 117 0.63 -12.17 -7.61
CA ALA A 117 -0.16 -12.94 -6.65
C ALA A 117 -1.58 -12.38 -6.48
N ALA A 118 -1.77 -11.06 -6.53
CA ALA A 118 -3.10 -10.46 -6.48
C ALA A 118 -3.94 -10.84 -7.72
N PHE A 119 -3.38 -10.69 -8.93
CA PHE A 119 -4.09 -11.08 -10.16
C PHE A 119 -4.25 -12.60 -10.28
N GLY A 120 -3.24 -13.37 -9.90
CA GLY A 120 -3.32 -14.83 -9.83
C GLY A 120 -4.41 -15.30 -8.86
N GLY A 121 -4.51 -14.66 -7.69
CA GLY A 121 -5.59 -14.86 -6.72
C GLY A 121 -6.95 -14.58 -7.32
N ALA A 122 -7.14 -13.40 -7.94
CA ALA A 122 -8.40 -13.05 -8.62
C ALA A 122 -8.81 -14.08 -9.69
N CYS A 123 -7.85 -14.56 -10.50
CA CYS A 123 -8.10 -15.60 -11.49
C CYS A 123 -8.49 -16.94 -10.86
N ALA A 124 -7.86 -17.32 -9.74
CA ALA A 124 -8.21 -18.52 -8.99
C ALA A 124 -9.62 -18.41 -8.38
N GLY A 125 -9.96 -17.26 -7.80
CA GLY A 125 -11.30 -16.99 -7.27
C GLY A 125 -12.39 -17.10 -8.33
N HIS A 126 -12.16 -16.51 -9.51
CA HIS A 126 -13.06 -16.64 -10.65
C HIS A 126 -13.20 -18.10 -11.12
N ARG A 127 -12.10 -18.86 -11.19
CA ARG A 127 -12.13 -20.27 -11.60
C ARG A 127 -12.91 -21.15 -10.62
N ILE A 128 -12.84 -20.87 -9.32
CA ILE A 128 -13.51 -21.66 -8.28
C ILE A 128 -15.00 -21.35 -8.24
N LEU A 129 -15.38 -20.07 -8.33
CA LEU A 129 -16.77 -19.64 -8.13
C LEU A 129 -17.55 -19.42 -9.43
N GLY A 130 -16.89 -19.37 -10.58
CA GLY A 130 -17.52 -19.18 -11.89
C GLY A 130 -17.99 -17.75 -12.17
N TYR A 131 -17.88 -16.84 -11.21
CA TYR A 131 -18.18 -15.42 -11.38
C TYR A 131 -17.10 -14.53 -10.74
N THR A 132 -17.09 -13.23 -11.08
CA THR A 132 -16.14 -12.25 -10.53
C THR A 132 -16.93 -11.12 -9.89
N GLY A 133 -17.15 -11.21 -8.57
CA GLY A 133 -17.81 -10.17 -7.79
C GLY A 133 -16.84 -9.46 -6.83
N PRO A 134 -17.23 -8.33 -6.24
CA PRO A 134 -16.42 -7.63 -5.24
C PRO A 134 -16.00 -8.51 -4.06
N SER A 135 -16.90 -9.38 -3.59
CA SER A 135 -16.65 -10.36 -2.52
C SER A 135 -15.60 -11.41 -2.92
N VAL A 136 -15.68 -11.94 -4.14
CA VAL A 136 -14.73 -12.91 -4.69
C VAL A 136 -13.35 -12.30 -4.80
N LEU A 137 -13.25 -11.06 -5.29
CA LEU A 137 -12.00 -10.33 -5.35
C LEU A 137 -11.41 -10.13 -3.93
N ALA A 138 -12.21 -9.66 -2.98
CA ALA A 138 -11.77 -9.49 -1.59
C ALA A 138 -11.23 -10.80 -0.97
N LEU A 139 -11.92 -11.93 -1.19
CA LEU A 139 -11.54 -13.24 -0.65
C LEU A 139 -10.37 -13.91 -1.38
N SER A 140 -9.96 -13.42 -2.55
CA SER A 140 -8.93 -14.07 -3.38
C SER A 140 -7.65 -13.23 -3.54
N THR A 141 -7.74 -11.90 -3.51
CA THR A 141 -6.59 -11.02 -3.73
C THR A 141 -5.69 -10.85 -2.51
N TRP A 142 -6.13 -11.27 -1.32
CA TRP A 142 -5.34 -11.16 -0.08
C TRP A 142 -3.98 -11.88 -0.16
N VAL A 143 -3.87 -12.90 -1.02
CA VAL A 143 -2.62 -13.62 -1.31
C VAL A 143 -1.53 -12.67 -1.82
N GLY A 144 -1.90 -11.57 -2.51
CA GLY A 144 -0.96 -10.51 -2.88
C GLY A 144 -0.24 -9.89 -1.68
N GLY A 145 -0.92 -9.79 -0.53
CA GLY A 145 -0.35 -9.27 0.71
C GLY A 145 0.78 -10.14 1.27
N LEU A 146 0.79 -11.45 0.99
CA LEU A 146 1.86 -12.36 1.43
C LEU A 146 3.20 -12.04 0.77
N ALA A 147 3.19 -11.38 -0.39
CA ALA A 147 4.42 -10.90 -1.04
C ALA A 147 5.23 -9.96 -0.11
N LEU A 148 4.58 -9.28 0.85
CA LEU A 148 5.23 -8.42 1.83
C LEU A 148 6.29 -9.15 2.66
N LEU A 149 6.20 -10.48 2.79
CA LEU A 149 7.22 -11.30 3.45
C LEU A 149 8.56 -11.28 2.71
N VAL A 150 8.58 -10.98 1.42
CA VAL A 150 9.83 -10.79 0.66
C VAL A 150 10.55 -9.52 1.09
N GLU A 151 9.84 -8.48 1.53
CA GLU A 151 10.46 -7.22 1.96
C GLU A 151 11.18 -7.33 3.31
N LYS A 152 12.08 -6.39 3.63
CA LYS A 152 12.83 -6.33 4.89
C LYS A 152 11.88 -6.19 6.08
N LYS A 153 12.10 -6.99 7.15
CA LYS A 153 11.25 -7.03 8.36
C LYS A 153 10.98 -5.65 8.96
N SER A 154 11.98 -4.76 8.99
CA SER A 154 11.83 -3.39 9.52
C SER A 154 10.82 -2.55 8.75
N ARG A 155 10.70 -2.75 7.43
CA ARG A 155 9.86 -1.98 6.53
C ARG A 155 8.45 -2.56 6.38
N ARG A 156 8.26 -3.86 6.68
CA ARG A 156 6.97 -4.55 6.54
C ARG A 156 5.86 -3.85 7.34
N MET A 157 6.14 -3.49 8.60
CA MET A 157 5.14 -2.85 9.45
C MET A 157 4.77 -1.45 8.96
N GLU A 158 5.76 -0.66 8.52
CA GLU A 158 5.54 0.67 7.96
C GLU A 158 4.67 0.61 6.70
N LEU A 159 4.98 -0.33 5.78
CA LEU A 159 4.20 -0.55 4.57
C LEU A 159 2.78 -1.07 4.88
N ALA A 160 2.66 -2.03 5.80
CA ALA A 160 1.37 -2.58 6.19
C ALA A 160 0.47 -1.50 6.79
N LEU A 161 0.98 -0.66 7.68
CA LEU A 161 0.22 0.42 8.30
C LEU A 161 -0.19 1.49 7.27
N TYR A 162 0.70 1.82 6.33
CA TYR A 162 0.38 2.73 5.22
C TYR A 162 -0.75 2.19 4.33
N VAL A 163 -0.67 0.92 3.94
CA VAL A 163 -1.72 0.30 3.09
C VAL A 163 -3.02 0.11 3.89
N PHE A 164 -2.93 -0.20 5.19
CA PHE A 164 -4.09 -0.36 6.05
C PHE A 164 -4.94 0.91 6.16
N SER A 165 -4.32 2.07 6.36
CA SER A 165 -5.07 3.35 6.41
C SER A 165 -5.78 3.65 5.09
N ARG A 166 -5.11 3.38 3.96
CA ARG A 166 -5.70 3.50 2.62
C ARG A 166 -6.79 2.46 2.33
N SER A 167 -6.66 1.26 2.90
CA SER A 167 -7.66 0.21 2.82
C SER A 167 -8.94 0.62 3.54
N ILE A 168 -8.84 1.19 4.75
CA ILE A 168 -9.99 1.72 5.49
C ILE A 168 -10.71 2.81 4.69
N GLU A 169 -9.96 3.77 4.13
CA GLU A 169 -10.54 4.83 3.30
C GLU A 169 -11.28 4.26 2.08
N SER A 170 -10.68 3.27 1.41
CA SER A 170 -11.28 2.62 0.24
C SER A 170 -12.51 1.81 0.61
N PHE A 171 -12.44 1.06 1.72
CA PHE A 171 -13.55 0.25 2.22
C PHE A 171 -14.74 1.11 2.63
N ALA A 172 -14.51 2.23 3.32
CA ALA A 172 -15.58 3.17 3.68
C ALA A 172 -16.33 3.69 2.44
N ARG A 173 -15.61 3.95 1.34
CA ARG A 173 -16.23 4.34 0.05
C ARG A 173 -17.05 3.20 -0.54
N CYS A 174 -16.52 1.98 -0.56
CA CYS A 174 -17.25 0.81 -1.04
C CYS A 174 -18.55 0.57 -0.25
N VAL A 175 -18.53 0.75 1.08
CA VAL A 175 -19.74 0.61 1.93
C VAL A 175 -20.81 1.65 1.57
N VAL A 176 -20.41 2.87 1.22
CA VAL A 176 -21.34 3.90 0.73
C VAL A 176 -21.88 3.53 -0.67
N GLU A 177 -21.02 3.07 -1.57
CA GLU A 177 -21.40 2.65 -2.93
C GLU A 177 -22.34 1.44 -2.93
N TRP A 178 -22.18 0.49 -1.99
CA TRP A 178 -23.09 -0.63 -1.79
C TRP A 178 -24.44 -0.23 -1.17
N GLY A 179 -24.64 1.06 -0.86
CA GLY A 179 -25.89 1.58 -0.30
C GLY A 179 -26.10 1.25 1.18
N TRP A 180 -25.12 0.67 1.87
CA TRP A 180 -25.23 0.31 3.28
C TRP A 180 -25.23 1.54 4.19
N LEU A 181 -24.55 2.61 3.77
CA LEU A 181 -24.50 3.87 4.51
C LEU A 181 -24.76 5.06 3.58
N ARG A 182 -25.47 6.07 4.09
CA ARG A 182 -25.69 7.32 3.36
C ARG A 182 -24.34 8.04 3.14
N PRO A 183 -24.12 8.73 2.01
CA PRO A 183 -22.89 9.47 1.75
C PRO A 183 -22.51 10.50 2.83
N ARG A 184 -23.50 11.00 3.59
CA ARG A 184 -23.30 11.94 4.71
C ARG A 184 -22.81 11.28 6.01
N ALA A 185 -22.82 9.94 6.09
CA ALA A 185 -22.43 9.21 7.29
C ALA A 185 -20.90 9.18 7.52
N PHE A 186 -20.10 9.39 6.45
CA PHE A 186 -18.66 9.47 6.56
C PHE A 186 -18.17 10.91 6.35
N PRO A 187 -17.14 11.35 7.11
CA PRO A 187 -16.50 12.62 6.86
C PRO A 187 -15.89 12.63 5.45
N ALA A 188 -16.06 13.74 4.73
CA ALA A 188 -15.52 13.91 3.38
C ALA A 188 -13.98 13.72 3.32
N ARG A 189 -13.30 13.89 4.45
CA ARG A 189 -11.86 13.71 4.63
C ARG A 189 -11.56 12.62 5.67
N MET A 190 -11.78 11.35 5.28
CA MET A 190 -11.45 10.18 6.11
C MET A 190 -9.98 10.12 6.52
N ASP A 191 -9.08 10.63 5.67
CA ASP A 191 -7.66 10.79 5.94
C ASP A 191 -7.40 11.67 7.16
N VAL A 192 -8.15 12.77 7.31
CA VAL A 192 -8.04 13.67 8.48
C VAL A 192 -8.56 12.98 9.74
N ALA A 193 -9.66 12.24 9.65
CA ALA A 193 -10.20 11.49 10.78
C ALA A 193 -9.24 10.38 11.25
N LEU A 194 -8.67 9.63 10.32
CA LEU A 194 -7.65 8.60 10.61
C LEU A 194 -6.38 9.22 11.21
N PHE A 195 -5.96 10.37 10.69
CA PHE A 195 -4.83 11.12 11.24
C PHE A 195 -5.11 11.58 12.67
N ALA A 196 -6.26 12.21 12.91
CA ALA A 196 -6.66 12.67 14.24
C ALA A 196 -6.78 11.50 15.23
N ALA A 197 -7.34 10.37 14.82
CA ALA A 197 -7.40 9.15 15.63
C ALA A 197 -6.00 8.61 15.95
N GLY A 198 -5.08 8.61 14.97
CA GLY A 198 -3.69 8.21 15.17
C GLY A 198 -2.96 9.12 16.17
N CYS A 199 -3.09 10.45 16.02
CA CYS A 199 -2.56 11.42 16.98
C CYS A 199 -3.18 11.23 18.37
N GLY A 200 -4.49 11.05 18.45
CA GLY A 200 -5.20 10.79 19.70
C GLY A 200 -4.70 9.52 20.39
N ALA A 201 -4.51 8.43 19.65
CA ALA A 201 -3.95 7.19 20.18
C ALA A 201 -2.51 7.35 20.69
N ILE A 202 -1.66 8.09 19.97
CA ILE A 202 -0.29 8.40 20.41
C ILE A 202 -0.33 9.19 21.72
N MET A 203 -1.15 10.24 21.79
CA MET A 203 -1.26 11.08 22.98
C MET A 203 -1.90 10.34 24.15
N HIS A 204 -2.87 9.47 23.90
CA HIS A 204 -3.46 8.60 24.92
C HIS A 204 -2.39 7.67 25.51
N CYS A 205 -1.62 6.96 24.68
CA CYS A 205 -0.55 6.10 25.18
C CYS A 205 0.58 6.87 25.90
N TYR A 206 0.81 8.13 25.52
CA TYR A 206 1.85 8.97 26.11
C TYR A 206 1.44 9.59 27.45
N SER A 207 0.21 10.11 27.54
CA SER A 207 -0.30 10.92 28.65
C SER A 207 -1.20 10.15 29.62
N ASP A 208 -1.93 9.13 29.15
CA ASP A 208 -2.90 8.42 29.97
C ASP A 208 -2.23 7.51 31.01
N GLY A 209 -2.87 7.36 32.16
CA GLY A 209 -2.37 6.56 33.28
C GLY A 209 -0.99 6.98 33.79
N ASN A 210 -0.65 8.28 33.76
CA ASN A 210 0.65 8.81 34.21
C ASN A 210 1.86 8.16 33.50
N GLY A 211 1.71 7.84 32.21
CA GLY A 211 2.80 7.30 31.41
C GLY A 211 3.00 5.78 31.53
N ARG A 212 2.00 5.05 32.02
CA ARG A 212 2.03 3.58 32.15
C ARG A 212 2.27 2.85 30.82
N PHE A 213 1.85 3.45 29.70
CA PHE A 213 2.00 2.88 28.36
C PHE A 213 3.14 3.51 27.53
N ARG A 214 4.00 4.33 28.16
CA ARG A 214 5.15 4.97 27.49
C ARG A 214 6.17 3.97 26.95
N ASP A 215 6.22 2.77 27.52
CA ASP A 215 7.14 1.71 27.12
C ASP A 215 6.74 1.05 25.79
N CYS A 216 5.55 1.36 25.24
CA CYS A 216 5.15 0.95 23.89
C CYS A 216 5.95 1.66 22.78
N PHE A 217 6.54 2.83 23.08
CA PHE A 217 7.31 3.59 22.11
C PHE A 217 8.78 3.15 22.07
N ARG A 218 9.38 3.06 20.88
CA ARG A 218 10.84 2.92 20.79
C ARG A 218 11.50 4.15 21.39
N SER A 219 12.66 3.94 22.04
CA SER A 219 13.44 4.97 22.72
C SER A 219 13.63 6.26 21.91
N LYS A 220 13.89 6.16 20.60
CA LYS A 220 14.03 7.34 19.72
C LYS A 220 12.75 8.18 19.64
N TYR A 221 11.58 7.55 19.50
CA TYR A 221 10.31 8.26 19.43
C TYR A 221 9.93 8.84 20.78
N ARG A 222 10.20 8.09 21.86
CA ARG A 222 9.98 8.55 23.23
C ARG A 222 10.79 9.83 23.54
N ASN A 223 12.09 9.82 23.24
CA ASN A 223 12.95 10.99 23.47
C ASN A 223 12.49 12.22 22.68
N LEU A 224 11.97 12.03 21.47
CA LEU A 224 11.37 13.12 20.69
C LEU A 224 10.09 13.65 21.34
N LEU A 225 9.20 12.77 21.80
CA LEU A 225 7.98 13.18 22.49
C LEU A 225 8.30 13.92 23.80
N ASP A 226 9.28 13.44 24.55
CA ASP A 226 9.75 14.10 25.79
C ASP A 226 10.42 15.44 25.53
N PHE A 227 11.13 15.58 24.40
CA PHE A 227 11.66 16.85 23.96
C PHE A 227 10.55 17.85 23.57
N VAL A 228 9.50 17.39 22.89
CA VAL A 228 8.42 18.24 22.38
C VAL A 228 7.42 18.64 23.47
N PHE A 229 6.99 17.68 24.29
CA PHE A 229 5.93 17.88 25.28
C PHE A 229 6.46 18.13 26.70
N GLY A 230 7.78 18.06 26.89
CA GLY A 230 8.38 18.00 28.22
C GLY A 230 8.16 16.61 28.83
N SER A 231 9.05 16.19 29.73
CA SER A 231 9.01 14.87 30.40
C SER A 231 7.84 14.70 31.39
N ASP A 232 6.68 15.29 31.11
CA ASP A 232 5.47 15.26 31.95
C ASP A 232 5.01 13.83 32.27
N GLY A 233 5.19 12.89 31.33
CA GLY A 233 4.87 11.48 31.57
C GLY A 233 5.83 10.75 32.55
N GLU A 234 7.04 11.25 32.79
CA GLU A 234 7.91 10.72 33.87
C GLU A 234 7.52 11.28 35.23
N ARG A 235 7.15 12.57 35.29
CA ARG A 235 6.65 13.23 36.50
C ARG A 235 5.35 12.58 37.01
N GLY A 236 4.46 12.20 36.11
CA GLY A 236 3.27 11.42 36.44
C GLY A 236 3.61 10.03 37.03
N ARG A 237 4.50 9.27 36.37
CA ARG A 237 4.90 7.93 36.82
C ARG A 237 5.54 7.96 38.22
N ALA A 238 6.38 8.96 38.49
CA ALA A 238 6.98 9.18 39.80
C ALA A 238 5.96 9.55 40.89
N ALA A 239 4.98 10.41 40.59
CA ALA A 239 3.92 10.80 41.53
C ALA A 239 3.01 9.62 41.90
N THR A 240 2.72 8.73 40.96
CA THR A 240 1.89 7.53 41.21
C THR A 240 2.64 6.46 42.00
N ALA A 241 3.95 6.31 41.78
CA ALA A 241 4.79 5.40 42.54
C ALA A 241 4.99 5.88 43.99
N ALA A 242 5.07 7.19 44.22
CA ALA A 242 5.16 7.80 45.54
C ALA A 242 3.86 7.71 46.36
N HIS A 243 2.70 7.50 45.73
CA HIS A 243 1.41 7.38 46.41
C HIS A 243 1.06 5.94 46.82
N ASN A 244 1.75 4.95 46.25
CA ASN A 244 1.57 3.51 46.55
C ASN A 244 2.59 2.96 47.57
N HIS A 245 3.35 3.85 48.21
CA HIS A 245 4.23 3.58 49.36
C HIS A 245 3.76 4.39 50.56
#